data_AF-A0A914KBJ5-F1
#
_entry.id   AF-A0A914KBJ5-F1
#
_cell.length_a   1.000
_cell.length_b   1.000
_cell.length_c   1.000
_cell.angle_alpha   90.00
_cell.angle_beta   90.00
_cell.angle_gamma   90.00
#
_symmetry.space_group_name_H-M   'P 1'
#
loop_
_entity.id
_entity.type
_entity.pdbx_description
1 polymer ?
#
loop_
_entity_poly.entity_id
_entity_poly.type
_entity_poly.pdbx_seq_one_letter_code
_entity_poly.pdbx_strand_id
1 'polypeptide(L)'
;MQCSTSSANSSSASTSDEILTFRYVWPLKIAKRLINTGEKAILHVSPPFCTAYNGCQFTWILRMCDEHVLEMTNLDSFIDEPNSSSRVNVTLYYKNGPTTDITLHSASIFVTNFNGKKILKDTQLDGQEYTLGSGWSPTSSTKNSSWNEFSNYVHNNVGTNISVCVELKIKSTWFQPLNYLPSLNSANFKLEFLCEKILKEIFTRQLIVPDEEIFDKQKDKFAYHRHVYYFACQEIEKRLDENIKQELSTVTVQTVFAHIYFNHVIMAETACFEDFVDILEASVAVHFPALKRECERFICREVMVD
;
A
#
# COMPACT_ATOMS: atom_id res chain seq x y z
N MET A 1 -30.72 -16.75 -19.21
CA MET A 1 -30.34 -17.60 -18.06
C MET A 1 -30.61 -16.81 -16.81
N GLN A 2 -31.46 -17.30 -15.91
CA GLN A 2 -31.80 -16.66 -14.64
C GLN A 2 -30.75 -17.04 -13.60
N CYS A 3 -29.96 -16.07 -13.13
CA CYS A 3 -29.10 -16.26 -11.97
C CYS A 3 -29.90 -15.94 -10.71
N SER A 4 -30.29 -17.01 -10.01
CA SER A 4 -30.87 -16.97 -8.68
C SER A 4 -29.83 -16.49 -7.67
N THR A 5 -30.17 -15.45 -6.91
CA THR A 5 -29.37 -14.96 -5.79
C THR A 5 -29.37 -16.00 -4.67
N SER A 6 -28.33 -16.82 -4.60
CA SER A 6 -28.02 -17.60 -3.41
C SER A 6 -27.31 -16.69 -2.40
N SER A 7 -27.99 -16.42 -1.30
CA SER A 7 -27.43 -15.90 -0.06
C SER A 7 -26.28 -16.80 0.39
N ALA A 8 -25.06 -16.38 0.08
CA ALA A 8 -23.85 -16.98 0.62
C ALA A 8 -23.78 -16.62 2.10
N ASN A 9 -24.16 -17.59 2.94
CA ASN A 9 -23.80 -17.62 4.35
C ASN A 9 -22.31 -17.29 4.47
N SER A 10 -22.02 -16.21 5.19
CA SER A 10 -20.68 -15.85 5.63
C SER A 10 -20.14 -16.99 6.50
N SER A 11 -19.48 -17.96 5.87
CA SER A 11 -18.55 -18.82 6.57
C SER A 11 -17.44 -17.92 7.07
N SER A 12 -17.50 -17.58 8.35
CA SER A 12 -16.37 -17.07 9.11
C SER A 12 -15.28 -18.13 9.11
N ALA A 13 -14.54 -18.23 8.00
CA ALA A 13 -13.26 -18.92 7.98
C ALA A 13 -12.35 -18.07 8.87
N SER A 14 -12.19 -18.51 10.11
CA SER A 14 -11.12 -18.04 10.98
C SER A 14 -9.80 -18.48 10.35
N THR A 15 -9.35 -17.79 9.31
CA THR A 15 -7.98 -17.87 8.82
C THR A 15 -7.12 -17.39 9.97
N SER A 16 -6.45 -18.32 10.65
CA SER A 16 -5.38 -17.98 11.57
C SER A 16 -4.44 -17.01 10.87
N ASP A 17 -4.15 -15.87 11.48
CA ASP A 17 -3.26 -14.84 10.93
C ASP A 17 -1.83 -15.40 10.78
N GLU A 18 -1.60 -16.10 9.66
CA GLU A 18 -0.34 -16.78 9.36
C GLU A 18 0.78 -15.77 9.16
N ILE A 19 1.99 -16.12 9.60
CA ILE A 19 3.18 -15.29 9.41
C ILE A 19 3.90 -15.76 8.14
N LEU A 20 3.84 -14.95 7.10
CA LEU A 20 4.56 -15.15 5.85
C LEU A 20 6.02 -14.72 6.01
N THR A 21 6.96 -15.53 5.52
CA THR A 21 8.39 -15.23 5.57
C THR A 21 8.92 -14.97 4.16
N PHE A 22 9.46 -13.77 3.95
CA PHE A 22 10.07 -13.34 2.70
C PHE A 22 11.58 -13.14 2.89
N ARG A 23 12.37 -13.48 1.88
CA ARG A 23 13.82 -13.27 1.89
C ARG A 23 14.28 -12.57 0.64
N TYR A 24 15.06 -11.52 0.81
CA TYR A 24 15.72 -10.82 -0.28
C TYR A 24 17.24 -10.84 -0.08
N VAL A 25 17.97 -11.04 -1.18
CA VAL A 25 19.44 -11.09 -1.22
C VAL A 25 19.94 -10.02 -2.18
N TRP A 26 20.73 -9.10 -1.66
CA TRP A 26 21.35 -8.02 -2.40
C TRP A 26 22.86 -8.25 -2.52
N PRO A 27 23.33 -8.81 -3.65
CA PRO A 27 24.76 -8.88 -3.93
C PRO A 27 25.27 -7.49 -4.30
N LEU A 28 26.37 -7.05 -3.67
CA LEU A 28 27.00 -5.76 -3.97
C LEU A 28 28.52 -5.83 -3.82
N LYS A 29 29.21 -5.01 -4.63
CA LYS A 29 30.65 -4.76 -4.49
C LYS A 29 30.87 -3.55 -3.60
N ILE A 30 31.59 -3.72 -2.50
CA ILE A 30 31.87 -2.63 -1.56
C ILE A 30 32.66 -1.55 -2.31
N ALA A 31 32.14 -0.33 -2.30
CA ALA A 31 32.80 0.85 -2.87
C ALA A 31 32.56 2.07 -2.00
N LYS A 32 33.52 3.00 -1.99
CA LYS A 32 33.31 4.34 -1.44
C LYS A 32 32.86 5.28 -2.56
N ARG A 33 31.85 6.11 -2.27
CA ARG A 33 31.38 7.16 -3.18
C ARG A 33 31.88 8.51 -2.69
N LEU A 34 32.20 9.40 -3.62
CA LEU A 34 32.47 10.80 -3.31
C LEU A 34 31.14 11.48 -2.93
N ILE A 35 31.08 12.10 -1.76
CA ILE A 35 29.86 12.74 -1.24
C ILE A 35 29.99 14.26 -1.29
N ASN A 36 31.17 14.80 -1.02
CA ASN A 36 31.49 16.23 -1.14
C ASN A 36 32.95 16.42 -1.62
N THR A 37 33.46 17.66 -1.67
CA THR A 37 34.83 18.00 -2.12
C THR A 37 35.90 17.30 -1.28
N GLY A 38 36.25 16.07 -1.66
CA GLY A 38 37.31 15.25 -1.06
C GLY A 38 36.82 14.11 -0.16
N GLU A 39 35.58 14.16 0.32
CA GLU A 39 35.05 13.17 1.26
C GLU A 39 34.45 11.95 0.57
N LYS A 40 34.89 10.77 0.98
CA LYS A 40 34.42 9.49 0.46
C LYS A 40 33.85 8.63 1.57
N ALA A 41 32.63 8.16 1.40
CA ALA A 41 31.99 7.26 2.35
C ALA A 41 31.37 6.04 1.67
N ILE A 42 31.08 5.02 2.47
CA ILE A 42 30.24 3.91 2.07
C ILE A 42 28.83 4.45 1.87
N LEU A 43 28.29 4.31 0.66
CA LEU A 43 26.91 4.66 0.34
C LEU A 43 26.42 3.79 -0.82
N HIS A 44 25.56 2.85 -0.50
CA HIS A 44 24.91 1.94 -1.45
C HIS A 44 23.42 1.90 -1.19
N VAL A 45 22.65 1.81 -2.26
CA VAL A 45 21.20 1.65 -2.23
C VAL A 45 20.86 0.46 -3.11
N SER A 46 20.07 -0.48 -2.60
CA SER A 46 19.64 -1.63 -3.38
C SER A 46 18.66 -1.21 -4.48
N PRO A 47 18.54 -2.00 -5.56
CA PRO A 47 17.31 -1.98 -6.35
C PRO A 47 16.09 -2.17 -5.45
N PRO A 48 14.94 -1.54 -5.76
CA PRO A 48 13.70 -1.84 -5.06
C PRO A 48 13.34 -3.32 -5.20
N PHE A 49 12.84 -3.92 -4.13
CA PHE A 49 12.37 -5.30 -4.12
C PHE A 49 11.00 -5.40 -3.45
N CYS A 50 10.30 -6.50 -3.67
CA CYS A 50 8.91 -6.63 -3.28
C CYS A 50 8.66 -7.86 -2.41
N THR A 51 7.75 -7.71 -1.45
CA THR A 51 7.04 -8.82 -0.81
C THR A 51 5.64 -8.83 -1.40
N ALA A 52 5.26 -9.92 -2.06
CA ALA A 52 3.97 -10.05 -2.72
C ALA A 52 3.29 -11.36 -2.32
N TYR A 53 2.02 -11.28 -1.99
CA TYR A 53 1.16 -12.42 -1.68
C TYR A 53 -0.29 -12.00 -1.94
N ASN A 54 -1.12 -12.92 -2.46
CA ASN A 54 -2.55 -12.69 -2.68
C ASN A 54 -2.87 -11.36 -3.39
N GLY A 55 -2.14 -11.04 -4.46
CA GLY A 55 -2.36 -9.81 -5.25
C GLY A 55 -1.98 -8.49 -4.56
N CYS A 56 -1.58 -8.51 -3.28
CA CYS A 56 -1.03 -7.37 -2.56
C CYS A 56 0.50 -7.34 -2.64
N GLN A 57 1.07 -6.15 -2.81
CA GLN A 57 2.51 -5.95 -2.89
C GLN A 57 2.97 -4.80 -1.98
N PHE A 58 4.01 -5.04 -1.20
CA PHE A 58 4.81 -4.01 -0.54
C PHE A 58 6.20 -3.95 -1.17
N THR A 59 6.68 -2.74 -1.37
CA THR A 59 7.97 -2.43 -2.01
C THR A 59 8.92 -1.86 -0.98
N TRP A 60 10.16 -2.34 -1.00
CA TRP A 60 11.19 -2.08 0.00
C TRP A 60 12.49 -1.66 -0.68
N ILE A 61 13.36 -0.99 0.07
CA ILE A 61 14.73 -0.64 -0.35
C ILE A 61 15.68 -0.91 0.82
N LEU A 62 16.87 -1.43 0.55
CA LEU A 62 17.97 -1.45 1.51
C LEU A 62 18.94 -0.29 1.23
N ARG A 63 19.41 0.37 2.29
CA ARG A 63 20.51 1.34 2.22
C ARG A 63 21.65 0.89 3.12
N MET A 64 22.84 0.74 2.57
CA MET A 64 24.08 0.53 3.34
C MET A 64 24.92 1.80 3.29
N CYS A 65 25.12 2.46 4.42
CA CYS A 65 25.91 3.68 4.46
C CYS A 65 26.65 3.89 5.76
N ASP A 66 27.67 4.73 5.71
CA ASP A 66 28.34 5.24 6.89
C ASP A 66 27.40 6.10 7.76
N GLU A 67 27.58 6.05 9.08
CA GLU A 67 26.77 6.77 10.08
C GLU A 67 26.87 8.29 9.91
N HIS A 68 28.05 8.83 9.66
CA HIS A 68 28.25 10.27 9.42
C HIS A 68 27.49 10.79 8.18
N VAL A 69 27.18 9.92 7.21
CA VAL A 69 26.33 10.28 6.05
C VAL A 69 24.88 10.51 6.47
N LEU A 70 24.44 9.88 7.57
CA LEU A 70 23.13 10.11 8.16
C LEU A 70 23.09 11.42 8.93
N GLU A 71 24.16 11.73 9.65
CA GLU A 71 24.29 12.95 10.44
C GLU A 71 24.38 14.20 9.56
N MET A 72 25.02 14.12 8.39
CA MET A 72 25.00 15.21 7.41
C MET A 72 23.59 15.61 6.93
N THR A 73 22.60 14.71 7.03
CA THR A 73 21.20 15.04 6.69
C THR A 73 20.44 15.70 7.85
N ASN A 74 20.99 15.67 9.07
CA ASN A 74 20.48 16.31 10.28
C ASN A 74 21.46 17.42 10.71
N LEU A 75 21.29 18.63 10.16
CA LEU A 75 22.23 19.76 10.23
C LEU A 75 22.66 20.28 11.62
N ASP A 76 22.26 19.67 12.74
CA ASP A 76 22.33 20.29 14.07
C ASP A 76 23.36 19.71 15.06
N SER A 77 24.21 18.75 14.68
CA SER A 77 25.21 18.22 15.62
C SER A 77 26.55 17.90 14.97
N PHE A 78 27.35 18.94 14.71
CA PHE A 78 28.78 18.79 14.39
C PHE A 78 29.59 18.77 15.69
N ILE A 79 29.97 17.57 16.14
CA ILE A 79 31.17 17.39 16.96
C ILE A 79 32.04 16.36 16.25
N ASP A 80 33.03 16.86 15.52
CA ASP A 80 34.09 16.07 14.91
C ASP A 80 34.96 15.43 16.00
N GLU A 81 34.76 14.13 16.29
CA GLU A 81 35.83 13.31 16.87
C GLU A 81 36.60 12.61 15.73
N PRO A 82 37.85 13.00 15.45
CA PRO A 82 38.56 12.64 14.22
C PRO A 82 39.09 11.20 14.17
N ASN A 83 38.63 10.30 15.05
CA ASN A 83 39.17 8.94 15.18
C ASN A 83 38.12 7.86 15.49
N SER A 84 36.82 8.15 15.44
CA SER A 84 35.83 7.07 15.47
C SER A 84 35.82 6.41 14.10
N SER A 85 36.03 5.10 14.06
CA SER A 85 35.88 4.33 12.82
C SER A 85 34.40 4.44 12.44
N SER A 86 34.13 5.16 11.34
CA SER A 86 32.76 5.36 10.86
C SER A 86 32.01 4.03 10.83
N ARG A 87 30.88 3.99 11.52
CA ARG A 87 30.05 2.78 11.59
C ARG A 87 29.26 2.64 10.29
N VAL A 88 29.19 1.43 9.74
CA VAL A 88 28.37 1.16 8.54
C VAL A 88 27.00 0.65 9.00
N ASN A 89 25.95 1.39 8.68
CA ASN A 89 24.56 0.99 8.96
C ASN A 89 23.91 0.36 7.73
N VAL A 90 23.01 -0.59 7.97
CA VAL A 90 22.13 -1.17 6.94
C VAL A 90 20.70 -0.91 7.37
N THR A 91 19.99 -0.10 6.60
CA THR A 91 18.62 0.33 6.87
C THR A 91 17.68 -0.30 5.85
N LEU A 92 16.57 -0.87 6.32
CA LEU A 92 15.44 -1.26 5.49
C LEU A 92 14.44 -0.10 5.44
N TYR A 93 14.00 0.26 4.24
CA TYR A 93 13.02 1.32 3.99
C TYR A 93 11.74 0.77 3.39
N TYR A 94 10.60 1.26 3.89
CA TYR A 94 9.31 1.04 3.25
C TYR A 94 9.12 2.07 2.13
N LYS A 95 9.12 1.62 0.88
CA LYS A 95 9.09 2.50 -0.29
C LYS A 95 7.68 2.79 -0.78
N ASN A 96 6.86 1.75 -0.91
CA ASN A 96 5.52 1.85 -1.49
C ASN A 96 4.68 0.62 -1.16
N GLY A 97 3.36 0.77 -1.08
CA GLY A 97 2.42 -0.33 -0.88
C GLY A 97 0.98 0.16 -0.79
N PRO A 98 0.02 -0.71 -0.42
CA PRO A 98 -1.41 -0.40 -0.42
C PRO A 98 -1.87 0.51 0.73
N THR A 99 -1.00 0.78 1.71
CA THR A 99 -1.27 1.58 2.91
C THR A 99 -0.08 2.47 3.24
N THR A 100 -0.32 3.59 3.93
CA THR A 100 0.74 4.47 4.44
C THR A 100 1.57 3.79 5.51
N ASP A 101 0.96 2.93 6.33
CA ASP A 101 1.58 2.33 7.49
C ASP A 101 1.44 0.81 7.48
N ILE A 102 2.52 0.11 7.83
CA ILE A 102 2.59 -1.34 7.96
C ILE A 102 3.38 -1.74 9.20
N THR A 103 2.91 -2.76 9.91
CA THR A 103 3.62 -3.38 11.02
C THR A 103 4.10 -4.78 10.64
N LEU A 104 5.41 -4.97 10.59
CA LEU A 104 6.04 -6.28 10.41
C LEU A 104 5.94 -7.10 11.70
N HIS A 105 5.88 -8.42 11.59
CA HIS A 105 6.01 -9.30 12.76
C HIS A 105 7.46 -9.33 13.26
N SER A 106 8.42 -9.37 12.33
CA SER A 106 9.84 -9.16 12.60
C SER A 106 10.59 -8.93 11.30
N ALA A 107 11.78 -8.34 11.40
CA ALA A 107 12.68 -8.16 10.28
C ALA A 107 14.13 -8.31 10.77
N SER A 108 14.94 -9.06 10.02
CA SER A 108 16.33 -9.27 10.36
C SER A 108 17.24 -9.16 9.16
N ILE A 109 18.48 -8.72 9.41
CA ILE A 109 19.52 -8.57 8.41
C ILE A 109 20.71 -9.43 8.79
N PHE A 110 21.30 -10.09 7.81
CA PHE A 110 22.62 -10.70 7.92
C PHE A 110 23.42 -10.41 6.65
N VAL A 111 24.75 -10.46 6.76
CA VAL A 111 25.62 -10.22 5.61
C VAL A 111 26.62 -11.35 5.48
N THR A 112 26.81 -11.83 4.26
CA THR A 112 27.80 -12.85 3.93
C THR A 112 28.87 -12.29 3.00
N ASN A 113 30.08 -12.81 3.11
CA ASN A 113 31.12 -12.57 2.11
C ASN A 113 30.96 -13.50 0.91
N PHE A 114 31.84 -13.37 -0.09
CA PHE A 114 31.85 -14.21 -1.29
C PHE A 114 32.00 -15.72 -1.02
N ASN A 115 32.54 -16.13 0.13
CA ASN A 115 32.66 -17.53 0.55
C ASN A 115 31.43 -18.04 1.30
N GLY A 116 30.36 -17.23 1.42
CA GLY A 116 29.16 -17.56 2.18
C GLY A 116 29.32 -17.46 3.71
N LYS A 117 30.48 -17.03 4.22
CA LYS A 117 30.69 -16.83 5.66
C LYS A 117 29.91 -15.59 6.11
N LYS A 118 29.08 -15.75 7.15
CA LYS A 118 28.40 -14.62 7.80
C LYS A 118 29.43 -13.68 8.44
N ILE A 119 29.53 -12.46 7.92
CA ILE A 119 30.33 -11.35 8.46
C ILE A 119 29.49 -10.46 9.38
N LEU A 120 28.18 -10.44 9.16
CA LEU A 120 27.19 -9.95 10.10
C LEU A 120 26.21 -11.08 10.38
N LYS A 121 25.99 -11.39 11.66
CA LYS A 121 25.03 -12.41 12.10
C LYS A 121 23.60 -11.90 11.96
N ASP A 122 22.62 -12.79 12.05
CA ASP A 122 21.20 -12.43 11.98
C ASP A 122 20.86 -11.44 13.10
N THR A 123 20.66 -10.18 12.70
CA THR A 123 20.46 -9.05 13.61
C THR A 123 19.08 -8.47 13.35
N GLN A 124 18.27 -8.34 14.39
CA GLN A 124 16.92 -7.78 14.28
C GLN A 124 16.99 -6.27 14.02
N LEU A 125 16.02 -5.76 13.27
CA LEU A 125 15.77 -4.32 13.13
C LEU A 125 15.10 -3.77 14.39
N ASP A 126 15.31 -2.48 14.66
CA ASP A 126 14.84 -1.83 15.90
C ASP A 126 13.34 -1.63 15.97
N GLY A 127 12.74 -1.38 14.81
CA GLY A 127 11.33 -1.15 14.68
C GLY A 127 10.67 -2.11 13.71
N GLN A 128 9.40 -2.32 14.01
CA GLN A 128 8.50 -3.16 13.25
C GLN A 128 7.45 -2.32 12.52
N GLU A 129 7.22 -1.09 12.95
CA GLU A 129 6.23 -0.16 12.39
C GLU A 129 6.89 0.76 11.37
N TYR A 130 6.44 0.67 10.12
CA TYR A 130 6.93 1.49 9.03
C TYR A 130 5.82 2.41 8.54
N THR A 131 6.17 3.68 8.36
CA THR A 131 5.38 4.64 7.59
C THR A 131 6.04 4.79 6.23
N LEU A 132 5.28 5.13 5.20
CA LEU A 132 5.77 5.31 3.84
C LEU A 132 6.99 6.26 3.81
N GLY A 133 8.13 5.75 3.33
CA GLY A 133 9.40 6.46 3.30
C GLY A 133 10.26 6.32 4.57
N SER A 134 9.74 5.74 5.65
CA SER A 134 10.50 5.48 6.87
C SER A 134 11.32 4.19 6.76
N GLY A 135 12.30 4.05 7.66
CA GLY A 135 13.14 2.86 7.69
C GLY A 135 13.79 2.63 9.03
N TRP A 136 14.12 1.37 9.28
CA TRP A 136 14.76 0.93 10.51
C TRP A 136 16.11 0.29 10.23
N SER A 137 17.07 0.58 11.10
CA SER A 137 18.37 -0.10 11.15
C SER A 137 18.41 -0.92 12.44
N PRO A 138 19.33 -1.90 12.57
CA PRO A 138 19.62 -2.54 13.84
C PRO A 138 20.28 -1.58 14.85
N THR A 139 19.96 -1.72 16.14
CA THR A 139 20.40 -0.75 17.15
C THR A 139 21.89 -0.83 17.32
N SER A 140 22.49 0.34 17.24
CA SER A 140 23.80 0.66 17.80
C SER A 140 23.75 0.71 19.32
N SER A 141 23.39 -0.38 20.00
CA SER A 141 23.94 -0.50 21.35
C SER A 141 25.44 -0.71 21.16
N THR A 142 26.26 0.15 21.78
CA THR A 142 27.74 0.13 21.78
C THR A 142 28.35 -1.21 22.24
N LYS A 143 27.53 -2.19 22.62
CA LYS A 143 27.92 -3.54 23.03
C LYS A 143 27.74 -4.62 21.95
N ASN A 144 27.19 -4.29 20.77
CA ASN A 144 27.00 -5.30 19.73
C ASN A 144 28.29 -5.50 18.92
N SER A 145 29.22 -6.31 19.46
CA SER A 145 30.54 -6.57 18.88
C SER A 145 30.50 -6.98 17.40
N SER A 146 29.44 -7.68 16.97
CA SER A 146 29.28 -8.11 15.58
C SER A 146 29.14 -6.95 14.60
N TRP A 147 28.59 -5.81 15.01
CA TRP A 147 28.39 -4.66 14.14
C TRP A 147 29.68 -3.86 13.94
N ASN A 148 30.52 -3.80 14.96
CA ASN A 148 31.86 -3.22 14.88
C ASN A 148 32.76 -4.09 13.99
N GLU A 149 32.68 -5.41 14.15
CA GLU A 149 33.36 -6.36 13.26
C GLU A 149 32.90 -6.20 11.80
N PHE A 150 31.59 -6.07 11.57
CA PHE A 150 31.03 -5.80 10.26
C PHE A 150 31.52 -4.47 9.67
N SER A 151 31.47 -3.38 10.43
CA SER A 151 31.92 -2.05 9.97
C SER A 151 33.40 -2.06 9.61
N ASN A 152 34.24 -2.67 10.46
CA ASN A 152 35.67 -2.85 10.18
C ASN A 152 35.91 -3.71 8.94
N TYR A 153 35.14 -4.79 8.78
CA TYR A 153 35.23 -5.63 7.59
C TYR A 153 34.92 -4.83 6.33
N VAL A 154 33.82 -4.06 6.30
CA VAL A 154 33.43 -3.27 5.13
C VAL A 154 34.51 -2.26 4.75
N HIS A 155 35.05 -1.54 5.73
CA HIS A 155 36.10 -0.54 5.51
C HIS A 155 37.41 -1.16 4.98
N ASN A 156 37.81 -2.32 5.50
CA ASN A 156 39.05 -2.99 5.12
C ASN A 156 38.95 -3.77 3.80
N ASN A 157 37.74 -4.04 3.32
CA ASN A 157 37.49 -4.90 2.15
C ASN A 157 36.78 -4.15 1.02
N VAL A 158 37.06 -2.85 0.85
CA VAL A 158 36.61 -2.09 -0.32
C VAL A 158 37.11 -2.76 -1.60
N GLY A 159 36.23 -2.92 -2.58
CA GLY A 159 36.47 -3.63 -3.83
C GLY A 159 36.10 -5.11 -3.80
N THR A 160 35.73 -5.67 -2.64
CA THR A 160 35.26 -7.07 -2.53
C THR A 160 33.74 -7.17 -2.63
N ASN A 161 33.23 -8.37 -2.93
CA ASN A 161 31.80 -8.66 -3.03
C ASN A 161 31.26 -9.20 -1.70
N ILE A 162 30.09 -8.69 -1.31
CA ILE A 162 29.28 -9.18 -0.19
C ILE A 162 27.83 -9.39 -0.64
N SER A 163 27.07 -10.14 0.14
CA SER A 163 25.62 -10.27 -0.03
C SER A 163 24.92 -9.84 1.24
N VAL A 164 24.13 -8.78 1.15
CA VAL A 164 23.25 -8.31 2.23
C VAL A 164 21.92 -9.03 2.10
N CYS A 165 21.53 -9.75 3.14
CA CYS A 165 20.30 -10.51 3.15
C CYS A 165 19.34 -9.92 4.17
N VAL A 166 18.08 -9.77 3.79
CA VAL A 166 17.00 -9.36 4.69
C VAL A 166 15.92 -10.44 4.70
N GLU A 167 15.46 -10.80 5.89
CA GLU A 167 14.31 -11.66 6.11
C GLU A 167 13.20 -10.84 6.76
N LEU A 168 12.03 -10.86 6.13
CA LEU A 168 10.83 -10.13 6.56
C LEU A 168 9.76 -11.14 6.94
N LYS A 169 9.19 -10.99 8.13
CA LYS A 169 8.04 -11.76 8.58
C LYS A 169 6.84 -10.85 8.67
N ILE A 170 5.81 -11.14 7.88
CA ILE A 170 4.64 -10.28 7.71
C ILE A 170 3.38 -11.12 7.87
N LYS A 171 2.43 -10.61 8.66
CA LYS A 171 1.11 -11.22 8.83
C LYS A 171 0.35 -11.28 7.50
N SER A 172 -0.25 -12.43 7.20
CA SER A 172 -1.02 -12.68 5.98
C SER A 172 -2.22 -11.73 5.82
N THR A 173 -2.75 -11.20 6.92
CA THR A 173 -3.80 -10.16 6.93
C THR A 173 -3.40 -8.86 6.22
N TRP A 174 -2.10 -8.53 6.15
CA TRP A 174 -1.59 -7.42 5.33
C TRP A 174 -1.65 -7.70 3.83
N PHE A 175 -1.94 -8.92 3.41
CA PHE A 175 -2.04 -9.29 2.00
C PHE A 175 -3.47 -9.62 1.59
N GLN A 176 -4.44 -9.05 2.30
CA GLN A 176 -5.86 -9.12 1.93
C GLN A 176 -6.26 -7.79 1.27
N PRO A 177 -6.44 -7.73 -0.07
CA PRO A 177 -6.77 -6.50 -0.79
C PRO A 177 -8.00 -5.78 -0.25
N LEU A 178 -9.00 -6.56 0.20
CA LEU A 178 -10.25 -6.03 0.73
C LEU A 178 -10.07 -5.21 2.02
N ASN A 179 -8.96 -5.38 2.75
CA ASN A 179 -8.67 -4.58 3.95
C ASN A 179 -8.26 -3.14 3.61
N TYR A 180 -7.84 -2.87 2.37
CA TYR A 180 -7.45 -1.53 1.90
C TYR A 180 -8.59 -0.75 1.25
N LEU A 181 -9.70 -1.43 0.99
CA LEU A 181 -10.90 -0.82 0.46
C LEU A 181 -11.80 -0.44 1.64
N PRO A 182 -12.45 0.74 1.62
CA PRO A 182 -13.33 1.15 2.70
C PRO A 182 -14.33 0.06 3.04
N SER A 183 -14.52 -0.22 4.34
CA SER A 183 -15.54 -1.19 4.75
C SER A 183 -16.92 -0.64 4.40
N LEU A 184 -17.75 -1.49 3.83
CA LEU A 184 -19.17 -1.23 3.67
C LEU A 184 -19.82 -1.53 5.03
N ASN A 185 -19.59 -0.70 6.03
CA ASN A 185 -20.39 -0.77 7.25
C ASN A 185 -21.79 -0.24 6.92
N SER A 186 -22.59 -1.12 6.32
CA SER A 186 -24.01 -1.02 5.97
C SER A 186 -24.94 -0.90 7.17
N ALA A 187 -24.42 -0.58 8.36
CA ALA A 187 -25.22 -0.51 9.58
C ALA A 187 -26.34 0.53 9.53
N ASN A 188 -26.34 1.43 8.53
CA ASN A 188 -27.37 2.43 8.36
C ASN A 188 -28.34 2.07 7.22
N PHE A 189 -29.27 1.14 7.52
CA PHE A 189 -30.37 0.77 6.62
C PHE A 189 -31.16 1.98 6.06
N LYS A 190 -31.23 3.09 6.81
CA LYS A 190 -31.90 4.31 6.35
C LYS A 190 -31.12 4.99 5.22
N LEU A 191 -29.79 5.01 5.29
CA LEU A 191 -28.95 5.55 4.22
C LEU A 191 -29.07 4.70 2.96
N GLU A 192 -28.98 3.37 3.09
CA GLU A 192 -29.10 2.46 1.93
C GLU A 192 -30.46 2.62 1.25
N PHE A 193 -31.54 2.65 2.03
CA PHE A 193 -32.88 2.89 1.50
C PHE A 193 -33.00 4.24 0.77
N LEU A 194 -32.41 5.30 1.32
CA LEU A 194 -32.41 6.61 0.66
C LEU A 194 -31.60 6.60 -0.64
N CYS A 195 -30.43 5.96 -0.64
CA CYS A 195 -29.59 5.77 -1.82
C CYS A 195 -30.35 5.04 -2.95
N GLU A 196 -30.98 3.91 -2.65
CA GLU A 196 -31.80 3.16 -3.60
C GLU A 196 -32.98 3.98 -4.11
N LYS A 197 -33.66 4.71 -3.21
CA LYS A 197 -34.78 5.58 -3.56
C LYS A 197 -34.35 6.68 -4.55
N ILE A 198 -33.27 7.40 -4.27
CA ILE A 198 -32.76 8.45 -5.15
C ILE A 198 -32.34 7.87 -6.50
N LEU A 199 -31.67 6.73 -6.51
CA LEU A 199 -31.30 6.04 -7.74
C LEU A 199 -32.54 5.73 -8.59
N LYS A 200 -33.58 5.17 -7.95
CA LYS A 200 -34.85 4.87 -8.61
C LYS A 200 -35.54 6.13 -9.14
N GLU A 201 -35.56 7.22 -8.38
CA GLU A 201 -36.14 8.50 -8.82
C GLU A 201 -35.43 9.05 -10.06
N ILE A 202 -34.09 8.93 -10.14
CA ILE A 202 -33.31 9.32 -11.32
C ILE A 202 -33.71 8.48 -12.54
N PHE A 203 -33.71 7.14 -12.40
CA PHE A 203 -34.03 6.26 -13.54
C PHE A 203 -35.49 6.30 -13.97
N THR A 204 -36.41 6.61 -13.05
CA THR A 204 -37.83 6.81 -13.35
C THR A 204 -38.16 8.24 -13.79
N ARG A 205 -37.15 9.11 -13.96
CA ARG A 205 -37.29 10.51 -14.38
C ARG A 205 -38.11 11.39 -13.41
N GLN A 206 -38.25 10.95 -12.16
CA GLN A 206 -38.84 11.75 -11.07
C GLN A 206 -37.84 12.78 -10.52
N LEU A 207 -36.54 12.48 -10.62
CA LEU A 207 -35.45 13.39 -10.30
C LEU A 207 -34.59 13.59 -11.55
N ILE A 208 -34.54 14.83 -12.03
CA ILE A 208 -33.83 15.18 -13.27
C ILE A 208 -32.38 15.51 -12.92
N VAL A 209 -31.43 14.81 -13.56
CA VAL A 209 -30.02 15.15 -13.47
C VAL A 209 -29.80 16.41 -14.33
N PRO A 210 -29.12 17.45 -13.82
CA PRO A 210 -28.80 18.63 -14.63
C PRO A 210 -27.88 18.27 -15.80
N ASP A 211 -27.92 19.06 -16.87
CA ASP A 211 -26.91 19.04 -17.94
C ASP A 211 -26.70 17.67 -18.63
N GLU A 212 -27.70 16.78 -18.64
CA GLU A 212 -27.58 15.45 -19.27
C GLU A 212 -27.31 15.54 -20.78
N GLU A 213 -27.82 16.59 -21.43
CA GLU A 213 -27.70 16.84 -22.86
C GLU A 213 -26.27 17.13 -23.33
N ILE A 214 -25.36 17.45 -22.41
CA ILE A 214 -23.95 17.75 -22.73
C ILE A 214 -23.19 16.47 -23.10
N PHE A 215 -23.65 15.31 -22.63
CA PHE A 215 -22.92 14.04 -22.76
C PHE A 215 -23.38 13.25 -24.00
N ASP A 216 -22.43 12.85 -24.85
CA ASP A 216 -22.68 11.81 -25.85
C ASP A 216 -22.70 10.45 -25.13
N LYS A 217 -23.87 9.82 -25.02
CA LYS A 217 -24.03 8.56 -24.27
C LYS A 217 -23.17 7.41 -24.79
N GLN A 218 -22.69 7.46 -26.04
CA GLN A 218 -21.80 6.43 -26.56
C GLN A 218 -20.33 6.74 -26.28
N LYS A 219 -19.92 8.01 -26.34
CA LYS A 219 -18.50 8.40 -26.17
C LYS A 219 -18.15 8.74 -24.73
N ASP A 220 -19.08 9.38 -24.04
CA ASP A 220 -18.91 9.97 -22.71
C ASP A 220 -19.59 9.13 -21.63
N LYS A 221 -19.89 7.85 -21.90
CA LYS A 221 -20.64 6.95 -21.01
C LYS A 221 -20.19 7.06 -19.54
N PHE A 222 -18.90 6.89 -19.27
CA PHE A 222 -18.38 6.92 -17.90
C PHE A 222 -18.27 8.33 -17.30
N ALA A 223 -18.11 9.36 -18.13
CA ALA A 223 -18.20 10.74 -17.68
C ALA A 223 -19.65 11.09 -17.27
N TYR A 224 -20.64 10.58 -18.01
CA TYR A 224 -22.06 10.67 -17.65
C TYR A 224 -22.36 9.93 -16.35
N HIS A 225 -21.90 8.69 -16.19
CA HIS A 225 -22.08 7.96 -14.91
C HIS A 225 -21.46 8.73 -13.73
N ARG A 226 -20.27 9.31 -13.92
CA ARG A 226 -19.62 10.16 -12.91
C ARG A 226 -20.50 11.36 -12.55
N HIS A 227 -21.08 12.03 -13.55
CA HIS A 227 -21.96 13.18 -13.36
C HIS A 227 -23.22 12.81 -12.57
N VAL A 228 -23.92 11.76 -12.99
CA VAL A 228 -25.11 11.22 -12.30
C VAL A 228 -24.75 10.86 -10.85
N TYR A 229 -23.61 10.21 -10.65
CA TYR A 229 -23.16 9.79 -9.32
C TYR A 229 -22.96 10.98 -8.38
N TYR A 230 -22.22 12.00 -8.79
CA TYR A 230 -21.98 13.16 -7.94
C TYR A 230 -23.25 13.97 -7.66
N PHE A 231 -24.13 14.10 -8.65
CA PHE A 231 -25.44 14.70 -8.45
C PHE A 231 -26.27 13.94 -7.41
N ALA A 232 -26.32 12.61 -7.52
CA ALA A 232 -27.05 11.78 -6.57
C ALA A 232 -26.45 11.86 -5.15
N CYS A 233 -25.12 11.86 -5.01
CA CYS A 233 -24.48 12.09 -3.70
C CYS A 233 -24.92 13.41 -3.06
N GLN A 234 -24.97 14.50 -3.83
CA GLN A 234 -25.45 15.79 -3.33
C GLN A 234 -26.91 15.73 -2.91
N GLU A 235 -27.77 15.04 -3.65
CA GLU A 235 -29.17 14.88 -3.25
C GLU A 235 -29.36 13.98 -2.03
N ILE A 236 -28.53 12.94 -1.88
CA ILE A 236 -28.54 12.11 -0.67
C ILE A 236 -28.19 12.97 0.54
N GLU A 237 -27.12 13.77 0.47
CA GLU A 237 -26.68 14.64 1.57
C GLU A 237 -27.68 15.73 1.95
N LYS A 238 -28.46 16.22 0.97
CA LYS A 238 -29.54 17.20 1.20
C LYS A 238 -30.77 16.59 1.88
N ARG A 239 -31.10 15.34 1.54
CA ARG A 239 -32.32 14.65 2.01
C ARG A 239 -32.10 13.77 3.23
N LEU A 240 -30.85 13.61 3.64
CA LEU A 240 -30.49 12.89 4.86
C LEU A 240 -31.04 13.63 6.09
N ASP A 241 -31.62 12.89 7.03
CA ASP A 241 -32.05 13.43 8.32
C ASP A 241 -30.85 14.08 9.03
N GLU A 242 -31.03 15.29 9.56
CA GLU A 242 -29.97 16.04 10.25
C GLU A 242 -29.36 15.25 11.43
N ASN A 243 -30.16 14.40 12.10
CA ASN A 243 -29.63 13.54 13.16
C ASN A 243 -28.64 12.50 12.62
N ILE A 244 -28.93 11.93 11.44
CA ILE A 244 -28.08 10.93 10.78
C ILE A 244 -26.86 11.60 10.15
N LYS A 245 -27.03 12.81 9.62
CA LYS A 245 -25.99 13.59 8.98
C LYS A 245 -24.87 13.98 9.94
N GLN A 246 -25.18 14.19 11.22
CA GLN A 246 -24.17 14.45 12.26
C GLN A 246 -23.31 13.21 12.57
N GLU A 247 -23.85 12.01 12.36
CA GLU A 247 -23.17 10.74 12.64
C GLU A 247 -22.38 10.21 11.43
N LEU A 248 -22.73 10.64 10.21
CA LEU A 248 -22.14 10.14 8.98
C LEU A 248 -21.16 11.14 8.36
N SER A 249 -20.00 10.64 7.96
CA SER A 249 -19.09 11.39 7.09
C SER A 249 -19.59 11.39 5.65
N THR A 250 -19.31 12.46 4.89
CA THR A 250 -19.50 12.50 3.42
C THR A 250 -18.85 11.30 2.72
N VAL A 251 -17.70 10.84 3.22
CA VAL A 251 -16.99 9.67 2.69
C VAL A 251 -17.84 8.40 2.82
N THR A 252 -18.59 8.26 3.91
CA THR A 252 -19.50 7.12 4.14
C THR A 252 -20.64 7.14 3.12
N VAL A 253 -21.29 8.28 2.92
CA VAL A 253 -22.37 8.45 1.93
C VAL A 253 -21.88 8.07 0.53
N GLN A 254 -20.74 8.63 0.12
CA GLN A 254 -20.13 8.34 -1.18
C GLN A 254 -19.79 6.85 -1.33
N THR A 255 -19.25 6.21 -0.29
CA THR A 255 -18.86 4.79 -0.32
C THR A 255 -20.08 3.88 -0.44
N VAL A 256 -21.12 4.09 0.37
CA VAL A 256 -22.36 3.30 0.31
C VAL A 256 -23.06 3.48 -1.03
N PHE A 257 -23.18 4.73 -1.50
CA PHE A 257 -23.83 4.98 -2.78
C PHE A 257 -23.02 4.42 -3.96
N ALA A 258 -21.67 4.45 -3.90
CA ALA A 258 -20.85 3.84 -4.94
C ALA A 258 -21.11 2.35 -5.08
N HIS A 259 -21.26 1.65 -3.96
CA HIS A 259 -21.58 0.23 -3.94
C HIS A 259 -22.95 -0.06 -4.57
N ILE A 260 -23.98 0.69 -4.16
CA ILE A 260 -25.35 0.56 -4.71
C ILE A 260 -25.36 0.87 -6.21
N TYR A 261 -24.72 1.99 -6.61
CA TYR A 261 -24.62 2.39 -8.01
C TYR A 261 -23.90 1.34 -8.86
N PHE A 262 -22.79 0.79 -8.36
CA PHE A 262 -22.05 -0.28 -9.03
C PHE A 262 -22.92 -1.51 -9.25
N ASN A 263 -23.58 -2.02 -8.21
CA ASN A 263 -24.39 -3.25 -8.28
C ASN A 263 -25.66 -3.09 -9.14
N HIS A 264 -26.33 -1.93 -9.10
CA HIS A 264 -27.59 -1.74 -9.81
C HIS A 264 -27.45 -1.20 -11.23
N VAL A 265 -26.38 -0.45 -11.51
CA VAL A 265 -26.18 0.23 -12.79
C VAL A 265 -25.05 -0.42 -13.55
N ILE A 266 -23.83 -0.40 -13.01
CA ILE A 266 -22.64 -0.81 -13.74
C ILE A 266 -22.67 -2.31 -14.02
N MET A 267 -22.96 -3.14 -13.01
CA MET A 267 -23.08 -4.60 -13.15
C MET A 267 -24.19 -5.04 -14.12
N ALA A 268 -25.24 -4.23 -14.29
CA ALA A 268 -26.31 -4.55 -15.22
C ALA A 268 -25.92 -4.29 -16.69
N GLU A 269 -24.86 -3.51 -16.90
CA GLU A 269 -24.36 -3.11 -18.22
C GLU A 269 -23.08 -3.85 -18.64
N THR A 270 -22.54 -4.71 -17.77
CA THR A 270 -21.40 -5.60 -18.08
C THR A 270 -21.88 -6.97 -18.55
N ALA A 271 -21.21 -7.51 -19.55
CA ALA A 271 -21.51 -8.82 -20.15
C ALA A 271 -20.51 -9.89 -19.69
N CYS A 272 -19.23 -9.53 -19.52
CA CYS A 272 -18.18 -10.44 -19.11
C CYS A 272 -17.15 -9.77 -18.19
N PHE A 273 -16.19 -10.56 -17.69
CA PHE A 273 -15.20 -10.06 -16.73
C PHE A 273 -14.23 -9.06 -17.36
N GLU A 274 -13.90 -9.23 -18.65
CA GLU A 274 -13.01 -8.36 -19.40
C GLU A 274 -13.52 -6.92 -19.46
N ASP A 275 -14.85 -6.72 -19.43
CA ASP A 275 -15.46 -5.39 -19.40
C ASP A 275 -15.01 -4.56 -18.17
N PHE A 276 -14.63 -5.21 -17.07
CA PHE A 276 -14.14 -4.51 -15.87
C PHE A 276 -12.76 -3.87 -16.07
N VAL A 277 -11.94 -4.37 -17.00
CA VAL A 277 -10.67 -3.74 -17.37
C VAL A 277 -10.96 -2.41 -18.07
N ASP A 278 -11.87 -2.40 -19.03
CA ASP A 278 -12.29 -1.18 -19.75
C ASP A 278 -12.94 -0.17 -18.79
N ILE A 279 -13.76 -0.65 -17.84
CA ILE A 279 -14.35 0.20 -16.79
C ILE A 279 -13.27 0.82 -15.91
N LEU A 280 -12.23 0.05 -15.51
CA LEU A 280 -11.12 0.59 -14.73
C LEU A 280 -10.37 1.69 -15.48
N GLU A 281 -9.98 1.43 -16.73
CA GLU A 281 -9.28 2.42 -17.56
C GLU A 281 -10.11 3.68 -17.75
N ALA A 282 -11.39 3.53 -18.09
CA ALA A 282 -12.30 4.64 -18.25
C ALA A 282 -12.51 5.42 -16.94
N SER A 283 -12.63 4.73 -15.80
CA SER A 283 -12.78 5.37 -14.48
C SER A 283 -11.55 6.21 -14.10
N VAL A 284 -10.35 5.79 -14.52
CA VAL A 284 -9.12 6.58 -14.34
C VAL A 284 -9.13 7.78 -15.26
N ALA A 285 -9.46 7.60 -16.54
CA ALA A 285 -9.47 8.65 -17.56
C ALA A 285 -10.45 9.79 -17.23
N VAL A 286 -11.63 9.47 -16.70
CA VAL A 286 -12.66 10.46 -16.33
C VAL A 286 -12.58 10.91 -14.85
N HIS A 287 -11.56 10.47 -14.11
CA HIS A 287 -11.38 10.75 -12.68
C HIS A 287 -12.61 10.39 -11.83
N PHE A 288 -13.05 9.14 -11.91
CA PHE A 288 -14.15 8.57 -11.13
C PHE A 288 -13.63 7.55 -10.08
N PRO A 289 -12.98 8.02 -9.00
CA PRO A 289 -12.31 7.14 -8.03
C PRO A 289 -13.27 6.21 -7.27
N ALA A 290 -14.54 6.59 -7.10
CA ALA A 290 -15.52 5.73 -6.44
C ALA A 290 -15.86 4.49 -7.29
N LEU A 291 -16.04 4.66 -8.60
CA LEU A 291 -16.24 3.55 -9.53
C LEU A 291 -15.00 2.67 -9.63
N LYS A 292 -13.80 3.26 -9.73
CA LYS A 292 -12.53 2.52 -9.73
C LYS A 292 -12.44 1.57 -8.52
N ARG A 293 -12.72 2.09 -7.32
CA ARG A 293 -12.66 1.31 -6.07
C ARG A 293 -13.65 0.15 -6.03
N GLU A 294 -14.88 0.33 -6.48
CA GLU A 294 -15.87 -0.76 -6.49
C GLU A 294 -15.56 -1.79 -7.57
N CYS A 295 -15.01 -1.36 -8.71
CA CYS A 295 -14.49 -2.28 -9.73
C CYS A 295 -13.31 -3.11 -9.20
N GLU A 296 -12.33 -2.47 -8.54
CA GLU A 296 -11.23 -3.17 -7.85
C GLU A 296 -11.75 -4.12 -6.77
N ARG A 297 -12.77 -3.71 -6.00
CA ARG A 297 -13.42 -4.57 -5.00
C ARG A 297 -14.03 -5.80 -5.63
N PHE A 298 -14.76 -5.63 -6.72
CA PHE A 298 -15.40 -6.72 -7.45
C PHE A 298 -14.35 -7.70 -7.99
N ILE A 299 -13.34 -7.20 -8.70
CA ILE A 299 -12.24 -8.01 -9.22
C ILE A 299 -11.53 -8.78 -8.09
N CYS A 300 -11.22 -8.11 -6.98
CA CYS A 300 -10.59 -8.78 -5.83
C CYS A 300 -11.50 -9.85 -5.22
N ARG A 301 -12.83 -9.67 -5.23
CA ARG A 301 -13.75 -10.70 -4.73
C ARG A 301 -13.83 -11.88 -5.69
N GLU A 302 -13.98 -11.65 -6.98
CA GLU A 302 -14.11 -12.74 -7.96
C GLU A 302 -12.81 -13.53 -8.12
N VAL A 303 -11.66 -12.86 -8.18
CA VAL A 303 -10.36 -13.52 -8.45
C VAL A 303 -9.77 -14.21 -7.22
N MET A 304 -10.18 -13.81 -6.00
CA MET A 304 -9.58 -14.33 -4.76
C MET A 304 -10.47 -15.31 -3.99
N VAL A 305 -11.67 -15.61 -4.49
CA VAL A 305 -12.59 -16.59 -3.89
C VAL A 305 -12.38 -18.01 -4.47
N ASP A 306 -11.40 -18.18 -5.37
CA ASP A 306 -10.91 -19.49 -5.84
C ASP A 306 -9.85 -20.11 -4.91
#